data_AF-A0A6N7Y0D4-F1
#
_entry.id   AF-A0A6N7Y0D4-F1
#
_cell.length_a   1.000
_cell.length_b   1.000
_cell.length_c   1.000
_cell.angle_alpha   90.00
_cell.angle_beta   90.00
_cell.angle_gamma   90.00
#
_symmetry.space_group_name_H-M   'P 1'
#
loop_
_entity.id
_entity.type
_entity.pdbx_description
1 polymer ?
#
loop_
_entity_poly.entity_id
_entity_poly.type
_entity_poly.pdbx_seq_one_letter_code
_entity_poly.pdbx_strand_id
1 'polypeptide(L)'
;MNSYERIFFKDDISEYPNRVRLTDLGDGTFKIVPEKGEIFEHGTPHSANTMNHLDEGIYKSSLQAKTNKDDITSLAVEVAILKNASLNNITHNIFIVNFANMDSIELVNGVYDETQKRLVI
;
A
#
# COMPACT_ATOMS: atom_id res chain seq x y z
N MET A 1 -6.30 2.33 7.21
CA MET A 1 -5.24 2.90 6.34
C MET A 1 -5.72 2.63 4.93
N ASN A 2 -6.10 3.68 4.20
CA ASN A 2 -6.64 3.50 2.85
C ASN A 2 -5.54 2.90 1.97
N SER A 3 -5.87 1.89 1.18
CA SER A 3 -4.94 1.29 0.22
C SER A 3 -4.57 2.34 -0.82
N TYR A 4 -3.28 2.52 -1.07
CA TYR A 4 -2.83 3.39 -2.16
C TYR A 4 -3.26 2.80 -3.50
N GLU A 5 -3.97 3.59 -4.31
CA GLU A 5 -4.34 3.25 -5.68
C GLU A 5 -3.29 3.79 -6.64
N ARG A 6 -2.87 2.96 -7.61
CA ARG A 6 -1.81 3.31 -8.56
C ARG A 6 -2.30 4.32 -9.59
N ILE A 7 -1.43 5.26 -9.94
CA ILE A 7 -1.64 6.22 -11.00
C ILE A 7 -0.72 5.89 -12.17
N PHE A 8 -1.29 5.83 -13.37
CA PHE A 8 -0.54 5.59 -14.60
C PHE A 8 -0.30 6.90 -15.35
N PHE A 9 0.95 7.31 -15.41
CA PHE A 9 1.39 8.49 -16.16
C PHE A 9 1.66 8.11 -17.62
N LYS A 10 1.32 9.03 -18.54
CA LYS A 10 1.55 8.92 -19.99
C LYS A 10 2.40 10.09 -20.49
N ASP A 11 3.23 9.83 -21.50
CA ASP A 11 4.04 10.85 -22.19
C ASP A 11 3.22 11.58 -23.26
N ASP A 12 3.66 12.79 -23.63
CA ASP A 12 3.00 13.65 -24.63
C ASP A 12 3.42 13.22 -26.04
N ILE A 13 2.47 12.82 -26.88
CA ILE A 13 2.73 12.44 -28.27
C ILE A 13 2.13 13.48 -29.20
N SER A 14 2.97 14.14 -30.00
CA SER A 14 2.58 15.15 -30.98
C SER A 14 3.21 14.86 -32.35
N GLU A 15 2.58 15.35 -33.42
CA GLU A 15 3.01 15.11 -34.81
C GLU A 15 4.43 15.62 -35.11
N TYR A 16 4.81 16.76 -34.51
CA TYR A 16 6.14 17.35 -34.66
C TYR A 16 6.74 17.73 -33.29
N PRO A 17 7.25 16.76 -32.52
CA PRO A 17 7.63 16.97 -31.12
C PRO A 17 8.79 17.96 -30.92
N ASN A 18 9.66 18.10 -31.92
CA ASN A 18 10.86 18.96 -31.88
C ASN A 18 10.82 20.15 -32.85
N ARG A 19 9.66 20.45 -33.45
CA ARG A 19 9.55 21.61 -34.34
C ARG A 19 9.39 22.88 -33.51
N VAL A 20 10.19 23.88 -33.84
CA VAL A 20 10.16 25.21 -33.20
C VAL A 20 10.08 26.29 -34.26
N ARG A 21 9.32 27.35 -33.98
CA ARG A 21 9.29 28.57 -34.76
C ARG A 21 10.15 29.61 -34.09
N LEU A 22 11.09 30.17 -34.86
CA LEU A 22 11.92 31.29 -34.44
C LEU A 22 11.21 32.58 -34.85
N THR A 23 10.94 33.46 -33.88
CA THR A 23 10.42 34.81 -34.13
C THR A 23 11.48 35.81 -33.71
N ASP A 24 11.98 36.61 -34.65
CA ASP A 24 12.95 37.68 -34.38
C ASP A 24 12.28 38.80 -33.57
N LEU A 25 12.92 39.20 -32.47
CA LEU A 25 12.44 40.26 -31.58
C LEU A 25 12.96 41.66 -31.98
N GLY A 26 13.81 41.74 -33.01
CA GLY A 26 14.34 43.00 -33.53
C GLY A 26 15.50 43.59 -32.71
N ASP A 27 15.96 42.88 -31.67
CA ASP A 27 17.10 43.22 -30.83
C ASP A 27 18.31 42.27 -31.02
N GLY A 28 18.25 41.44 -32.08
CA GLY A 28 19.23 40.39 -32.34
C GLY A 28 19.00 39.10 -31.54
N THR A 29 17.91 39.02 -30.76
CA THR A 29 17.49 37.80 -30.07
C THR A 29 16.27 37.16 -30.75
N PHE A 30 16.17 35.83 -30.63
CA PHE A 30 15.08 35.06 -31.21
C PHE A 30 14.24 34.42 -30.11
N LYS A 31 12.91 34.57 -30.20
CA LYS A 31 11.98 33.79 -29.39
C LYS A 31 11.78 32.42 -30.03
N ILE A 32 12.06 31.37 -29.27
CA ILE A 32 11.80 29.98 -29.68
C ILE A 32 10.41 29.60 -29.17
N VAL A 33 9.47 29.35 -30.07
CA VAL A 33 8.12 28.87 -29.72
C VAL A 33 7.94 27.45 -30.24
N PRO A 34 7.58 26.46 -29.40
CA PRO A 34 7.28 25.11 -29.88
C PRO A 34 6.10 25.14 -30.85
N GLU A 35 6.26 24.58 -32.03
CA GLU A 35 5.21 24.41 -33.05
C GLU A 35 4.95 22.91 -33.21
N LYS A 36 4.52 22.31 -32.10
CA LYS A 36 3.98 20.95 -32.09
C LYS A 36 2.67 21.01 -32.88
N GLY A 37 2.54 20.21 -33.94
CA GLY A 37 1.34 20.12 -34.78
C GLY A 37 0.12 19.60 -34.03
N GLU A 38 -0.60 18.60 -34.57
CA GLU A 38 -1.65 17.96 -33.79
C GLU A 38 -1.06 17.18 -32.60
N ILE A 39 -1.70 17.30 -31.44
CA ILE A 39 -1.36 16.54 -30.22
C ILE A 39 -2.28 15.32 -30.20
N PHE A 40 -1.70 14.13 -30.27
CA PHE A 40 -2.44 12.86 -30.29
C PHE A 40 -2.74 12.35 -28.88
N GLU A 41 -1.84 12.60 -27.92
CA GLU A 41 -2.05 12.34 -26.49
C GLU A 41 -1.42 13.45 -25.66
N HIS A 42 -2.20 14.06 -24.76
CA HIS A 42 -1.69 15.01 -23.77
C HIS A 42 -0.93 14.26 -22.67
N GLY A 43 0.39 14.47 -22.61
CA GLY A 43 1.23 13.87 -21.59
C GLY A 43 1.22 14.62 -20.26
N THR A 44 1.74 13.97 -19.22
CA THR A 44 2.07 14.66 -17.96
C THR A 44 3.32 15.54 -18.18
N PRO A 45 3.43 16.74 -17.57
CA PRO A 45 4.56 17.65 -17.81
C PRO A 45 5.95 17.10 -17.43
N HIS A 46 6.00 15.94 -16.78
CA HIS A 46 7.21 15.28 -16.31
C HIS A 46 7.27 13.86 -16.90
N SER A 47 8.48 13.32 -17.05
CA SER A 47 8.69 12.01 -17.68
C SER A 47 7.81 10.94 -17.04
N ALA A 48 6.90 10.35 -17.83
CA ALA A 48 5.96 9.35 -17.35
C ALA A 48 6.69 8.13 -16.77
N ASN A 49 7.82 7.75 -17.36
CA ASN A 49 8.65 6.66 -16.88
C ASN A 49 9.10 6.87 -15.41
N THR A 50 9.69 8.03 -15.12
CA THR A 50 10.15 8.35 -13.75
C THR A 50 8.97 8.40 -12.78
N MET A 51 7.83 8.99 -13.18
CA MET A 51 6.66 9.09 -12.30
C MET A 51 6.03 7.72 -12.03
N ASN A 52 5.95 6.85 -13.03
CA ASN A 52 5.46 5.48 -12.88
C ASN A 52 6.36 4.65 -11.95
N HIS A 53 7.68 4.85 -12.01
CA HIS A 53 8.61 4.21 -11.06
C HIS A 53 8.41 4.69 -9.62
N LEU A 54 8.16 5.99 -9.42
CA LEU A 54 7.86 6.54 -8.10
C LEU A 54 6.52 6.01 -7.56
N ASP A 55 5.47 6.00 -8.38
CA ASP A 55 4.15 5.43 -8.05
C ASP A 55 4.27 3.96 -7.64
N GLU A 56 5.03 3.17 -8.41
CA GLU A 56 5.28 1.76 -8.09
C GLU A 56 5.98 1.59 -6.74
N GLY A 57 6.97 2.44 -6.45
CA GLY A 57 7.66 2.46 -5.16
C GLY A 57 6.71 2.79 -4.00
N ILE A 58 5.84 3.79 -4.16
CA ILE A 58 4.84 4.17 -3.15
C ILE A 58 3.85 3.04 -2.93
N TYR A 59 3.34 2.43 -4.00
CA TYR A 59 2.42 1.30 -3.94
C TYR A 59 3.02 0.12 -3.18
N LYS A 60 4.24 -0.31 -3.54
CA LYS A 60 4.94 -1.41 -2.87
C LYS A 60 5.19 -1.11 -1.40
N SER A 61 5.63 0.11 -1.07
CA SER A 61 5.86 0.55 0.31
C SER A 61 4.57 0.54 1.14
N SER A 62 3.47 1.04 0.57
CA SER A 62 2.15 1.02 1.22
C SER A 62 1.67 -0.40 1.49
N LEU A 63 1.83 -1.31 0.52
CA LEU A 63 1.48 -2.71 0.66
C LEU A 63 2.32 -3.39 1.76
N GLN A 64 3.64 -3.18 1.76
CA GLN A 64 4.52 -3.74 2.79
C GLN A 64 4.18 -3.20 4.18
N ALA A 65 3.87 -1.91 4.31
CA ALA A 65 3.46 -1.32 5.58
C ALA A 65 2.15 -1.92 6.11
N LYS A 66 1.23 -2.28 5.21
CA LYS A 66 0.00 -3.00 5.57
C LYS A 66 0.32 -4.40 6.09
N THR A 67 1.12 -5.18 5.36
CA THR A 67 1.53 -6.53 5.79
C THR A 67 2.23 -6.48 7.15
N ASN A 68 3.20 -5.57 7.32
CA ASN A 68 3.91 -5.39 8.58
C ASN A 68 2.96 -5.04 9.73
N LYS A 69 1.94 -4.21 9.47
CA LYS A 69 0.94 -3.88 10.48
C LYS A 69 0.16 -5.13 10.91
N ASP A 70 -0.30 -5.92 9.94
CA ASP A 70 -1.06 -7.14 10.21
C ASP A 70 -0.20 -8.14 11.02
N ASP A 71 1.06 -8.33 10.63
CA ASP A 71 2.03 -9.18 11.34
C ASP A 71 2.28 -8.69 12.77
N ILE A 72 2.51 -7.39 12.96
CA ILE A 72 2.71 -6.79 14.29
C ILE A 72 1.47 -6.98 15.17
N THR A 73 0.27 -6.86 14.61
CA THR A 73 -0.96 -7.08 15.38
C THR A 73 -1.09 -8.55 15.81
N SER A 74 -0.74 -9.51 14.95
CA SER A 74 -0.70 -10.93 15.33
C SER A 74 0.31 -11.18 16.45
N LEU A 75 1.55 -10.69 16.28
CA LEU A 75 2.60 -10.82 17.29
C LEU A 75 2.22 -10.17 18.62
N ALA A 76 1.54 -9.02 18.59
CA ALA A 76 1.08 -8.34 19.80
C ALA A 76 0.04 -9.17 20.57
N VAL A 77 -0.89 -9.81 19.86
CA VAL A 77 -1.87 -10.74 20.45
C VAL A 77 -1.16 -11.95 21.05
N GLU A 78 -0.22 -12.54 20.30
CA GLU A 78 0.55 -13.71 20.76
C GLU A 78 1.31 -13.41 22.05
N VAL A 79 2.03 -12.29 22.10
CA VAL A 79 2.76 -11.86 23.29
C VAL A 79 1.82 -11.60 24.46
N ALA A 80 0.65 -10.99 24.23
CA ALA A 80 -0.33 -10.75 25.27
C ALA A 80 -0.85 -12.07 25.88
N ILE A 81 -1.13 -13.07 25.05
CA ILE A 81 -1.57 -14.41 25.50
C ILE A 81 -0.46 -15.10 26.28
N LEU A 82 0.76 -15.15 25.74
CA LEU A 82 1.90 -15.78 26.41
C LEU A 82 2.21 -15.12 27.76
N LYS A 83 2.14 -13.78 27.83
CA LYS A 83 2.30 -13.04 29.07
C LYS A 83 1.23 -13.40 30.09
N ASN A 84 -0.03 -13.46 29.68
CA ASN A 84 -1.12 -13.87 30.56
C ASN A 84 -0.96 -15.33 31.01
N ALA A 85 -0.58 -16.24 30.12
CA ALA A 85 -0.35 -17.64 30.46
C ALA A 85 0.79 -17.80 31.49
N SER A 86 1.90 -17.08 31.30
CA SER A 86 3.00 -17.04 32.26
C SER A 86 2.56 -16.54 33.63
N LEU A 87 1.77 -15.45 33.68
CA LEU A 87 1.24 -14.91 34.94
C LEU A 87 0.27 -15.86 35.65
N ASN A 88 -0.42 -16.72 34.90
CA ASN A 88 -1.39 -17.68 35.41
C ASN A 88 -0.81 -19.10 35.59
N ASN A 89 0.51 -19.28 35.50
CA ASN A 89 1.19 -20.59 35.57
C ASN A 89 0.68 -21.61 34.53
N ILE A 90 0.14 -21.15 33.41
CA ILE A 90 -0.20 -22.00 32.27
C ILE A 90 1.09 -22.20 31.48
N THR A 91 1.82 -23.28 31.79
CA THR A 91 3.15 -23.57 31.24
C THR A 91 3.13 -24.55 30.07
N HIS A 92 1.97 -25.13 29.76
CA HIS A 92 1.81 -26.19 28.74
C HIS A 92 0.55 -25.92 27.87
N ASN A 93 0.60 -26.34 26.61
CA ASN A 93 -0.53 -26.41 25.66
C ASN A 93 -1.24 -25.08 25.32
N ILE A 94 -0.47 -24.04 25.00
CA ILE A 94 -1.03 -22.79 24.47
C ILE A 94 -1.02 -22.88 22.94
N PHE A 95 -2.21 -22.92 22.34
CA PHE A 95 -2.39 -22.88 20.89
C PHE A 95 -2.98 -21.54 20.50
N ILE A 96 -2.37 -20.87 19.54
CA ILE A 96 -2.82 -19.57 19.01
C ILE A 96 -3.08 -19.77 17.53
N VAL A 97 -4.29 -19.45 17.09
CA VAL A 97 -4.71 -19.55 15.70
C VAL A 97 -5.47 -18.28 15.37
N ASN A 98 -5.06 -17.62 14.28
CA ASN A 98 -5.77 -16.45 13.77
C ASN A 98 -6.80 -16.93 12.74
N PHE A 99 -8.09 -16.70 13.01
CA PHE A 99 -9.18 -17.14 12.16
C PHE A 99 -9.72 -15.97 11.34
N ALA A 100 -10.03 -16.21 10.06
CA ALA A 100 -10.62 -15.20 9.19
C ALA A 100 -12.06 -14.83 9.61
N ASN A 101 -12.77 -15.75 10.26
CA ASN A 101 -14.15 -15.57 10.73
C ASN A 101 -14.41 -16.41 12.00
N MET A 102 -15.38 -15.98 12.81
CA MET A 102 -15.75 -16.66 14.06
C MET A 102 -16.44 -18.01 13.83
N ASP A 103 -17.00 -18.23 12.64
CA ASP A 103 -17.74 -19.45 12.29
C ASP A 103 -16.83 -20.65 12.00
N SER A 104 -15.51 -20.45 11.94
CA SER A 104 -14.54 -21.50 11.65
C SER A 104 -14.17 -22.40 12.85
N ILE A 105 -14.78 -22.19 14.02
CA ILE A 105 -14.51 -22.94 15.25
C ILE A 105 -15.78 -23.64 15.72
N GLU A 106 -15.76 -24.98 15.74
CA GLU A 106 -16.80 -25.79 16.39
C GLU A 106 -16.27 -26.32 17.73
N LEU A 107 -16.87 -25.86 18.84
CA LEU A 107 -16.55 -26.33 20.19
C LEU A 107 -17.35 -27.60 20.47
N VAL A 108 -16.69 -28.77 20.45
CA VAL A 108 -17.37 -30.06 20.59
C VAL A 108 -17.76 -30.36 22.04
N ASN A 109 -16.88 -30.06 23.02
CA ASN A 109 -17.12 -30.28 24.46
C ASN A 109 -16.37 -29.22 25.28
N GLY A 110 -16.87 -28.87 26.48
CA GLY A 110 -16.17 -28.00 27.44
C GLY A 110 -17.03 -27.63 28.64
N VAL A 111 -16.39 -27.20 29.74
CA VAL A 111 -17.04 -26.69 30.96
C VAL A 111 -16.67 -25.22 31.14
N TYR A 112 -17.69 -24.35 31.18
CA TYR A 112 -17.51 -22.92 31.44
C TYR A 112 -17.56 -22.64 32.95
N ASP A 113 -16.50 -22.06 33.49
CA ASP A 113 -16.46 -21.54 34.85
C ASP A 113 -16.93 -20.08 34.86
N GLU A 114 -18.13 -19.84 35.40
CA GLU A 114 -18.75 -18.50 35.48
C GLU A 114 -18.00 -17.55 36.44
N THR A 115 -17.26 -18.08 37.41
CA THR A 115 -16.57 -17.27 38.43
C THR A 115 -15.23 -16.77 37.90
N GLN A 116 -14.48 -17.66 37.24
CA GLN A 116 -13.18 -17.32 36.64
C GLN A 116 -13.30 -16.80 35.20
N LYS A 117 -14.52 -16.81 34.65
CA LYS A 117 -14.83 -16.48 33.25
C LYS A 117 -13.92 -17.24 32.27
N ARG A 118 -13.67 -18.52 32.56
CA ARG A 118 -12.73 -19.37 31.82
C ARG A 118 -13.47 -20.58 31.25
N LEU A 119 -13.28 -20.85 29.97
CA LEU A 119 -13.70 -22.09 29.34
C LEU A 119 -12.58 -23.13 29.48
N VAL A 120 -12.88 -24.28 30.07
CA VAL A 120 -11.99 -25.45 30.12
C VAL A 120 -12.51 -26.47 29.13
N ILE A 121 -11.69 -26.81 28.14
CA ILE A 121 -11.99 -27.76 27.07
C ILE A 121 -11.25 -29.06 27.37
#